data_AF-A0A2R8C682-F1
#
_entry.id   AF-A0A2R8C682-F1
#
_cell.length_a   1.000
_cell.length_b   1.000
_cell.length_c   1.000
_cell.angle_alpha   90.00
_cell.angle_beta   90.00
_cell.angle_gamma   90.00
#
_symmetry.space_group_name_H-M   'P 1'
#
loop_
_entity.id
_entity.type
_entity.pdbx_description
1 polymer ?
#
loop_
_entity_poly.entity_id
_entity_poly.type
_entity_poly.pdbx_seq_one_letter_code
_entity_poly.pdbx_strand_id
1 'polypeptide(L)'
;MTHARQMILPFVLLLLLAGVATALDLPKMLGAHPWWSVKVIWIGLTIGLGIFAIGAALKLSGRVTSVGFSVLTIASYAVATLGKTRFAASYAEDAIAGQMWYFGWIATCAFTAAALLSLFRYWQQNR
;
A
#
# COMPACT_ATOMS: atom_id res chain seq x y z
N MET A 1 -5.78 -19.06 21.73
CA MET A 1 -4.94 -19.05 20.50
C MET A 1 -3.95 -17.89 20.62
N THR A 2 -2.68 -18.06 20.27
CA THR A 2 -1.69 -16.97 20.33
C THR A 2 -2.00 -15.90 19.28
N HIS A 3 -1.69 -14.62 19.56
CA HIS A 3 -1.90 -13.51 18.60
C HIS A 3 -1.26 -13.77 17.23
N ALA A 4 -0.12 -14.47 17.20
CA ALA A 4 0.53 -14.89 15.96
C ALA A 4 -0.36 -15.78 15.09
N ARG A 5 -1.09 -16.74 15.69
CA ARG A 5 -1.97 -17.66 14.95
C ARG A 5 -3.19 -16.94 14.37
N GLN A 6 -3.65 -15.88 15.03
CA GLN A 6 -4.77 -15.05 14.57
C GLN A 6 -4.40 -14.18 13.34
N MET A 7 -3.11 -13.97 13.08
CA MET A 7 -2.62 -13.18 11.95
C MET A 7 -2.35 -13.99 10.68
N ILE A 8 -2.34 -15.32 10.75
CA ILE A 8 -2.10 -16.19 9.58
C ILE A 8 -3.13 -15.93 8.49
N LEU A 9 -4.43 -15.93 8.83
CA LEU A 9 -5.49 -15.72 7.86
C LEU A 9 -5.41 -14.33 7.19
N PRO A 10 -5.29 -13.21 7.93
CA PRO A 10 -5.05 -11.89 7.33
C PRO A 10 -3.86 -11.84 6.37
N PHE A 11 -2.73 -12.47 6.71
CA PHE A 11 -1.56 -12.49 5.82
C PHE A 11 -1.81 -13.30 4.55
N VAL A 12 -2.47 -14.46 4.65
CA VAL A 12 -2.85 -15.26 3.47
C VAL A 12 -3.80 -14.48 2.58
N LEU A 13 -4.82 -13.83 3.15
CA LEU A 13 -5.75 -12.99 2.39
C LEU A 13 -5.04 -11.82 1.70
N LEU A 14 -4.11 -11.16 2.39
CA LEU A 14 -3.32 -10.07 1.79
C LEU A 14 -2.49 -10.57 0.60
N LEU A 15 -1.82 -11.72 0.73
CA LEU A 15 -1.04 -12.31 -0.37
C LEU A 15 -1.92 -12.70 -1.55
N LEU A 16 -3.11 -13.27 -1.30
CA LEU A 16 -4.08 -13.59 -2.36
C LEU A 16 -4.56 -12.32 -3.07
N LEU A 17 -4.90 -11.27 -2.34
CA LEU A 17 -5.29 -9.98 -2.91
C LEU A 17 -4.15 -9.35 -3.74
N ALA A 18 -2.91 -9.42 -3.27
CA ALA A 18 -1.74 -8.96 -4.02
C ALA A 18 -1.51 -9.79 -5.30
N GLY A 19 -1.74 -11.10 -5.24
CA GLY A 19 -1.68 -12.00 -6.40
C GLY A 19 -2.76 -11.66 -7.43
N VAL A 20 -4.00 -11.44 -7.00
CA VAL A 20 -5.10 -11.01 -7.87
C VAL A 20 -4.80 -9.64 -8.49
N ALA A 21 -4.35 -8.67 -7.70
CA ALA A 21 -3.96 -7.35 -8.20
C ALA A 21 -2.82 -7.42 -9.22
N THR A 22 -1.89 -8.36 -9.04
CA THR A 22 -0.82 -8.64 -10.02
C THR A 22 -1.38 -9.24 -11.30
N ALA A 23 -2.25 -10.25 -11.21
CA ALA A 23 -2.84 -10.92 -12.37
C ALA A 23 -3.69 -9.96 -13.23
N LEU A 24 -4.34 -8.98 -12.59
CA LEU A 24 -5.14 -7.96 -13.26
C LEU A 24 -4.31 -6.72 -13.68
N ASP A 25 -3.03 -6.65 -13.32
CA ASP A 25 -2.18 -5.47 -13.51
C ASP A 25 -2.85 -4.18 -13.02
N LEU A 26 -3.48 -4.27 -11.85
CA LEU A 26 -4.36 -3.24 -11.30
C LEU A 26 -3.68 -1.86 -11.17
N PRO A 27 -2.40 -1.75 -10.72
CA PRO A 27 -1.72 -0.47 -10.69
C PRO A 27 -1.64 0.18 -12.08
N LYS A 28 -1.37 -0.59 -13.15
CA LYS A 28 -1.33 -0.06 -14.51
C LYS A 28 -2.70 0.51 -14.91
N MET A 29 -3.79 -0.22 -14.63
CA MET A 29 -5.16 0.25 -14.90
C MET A 29 -5.46 1.57 -14.18
N LEU A 30 -4.93 1.74 -12.98
CA LEU A 30 -5.12 2.93 -12.15
C LEU A 30 -4.11 4.05 -12.41
N GLY A 31 -3.15 3.84 -13.33
CA GLY A 31 -2.23 4.87 -13.80
C GLY A 31 -0.76 4.70 -13.41
N ALA A 32 -0.33 3.55 -12.91
CA ALA A 32 1.09 3.20 -12.81
C ALA A 32 1.69 2.97 -14.19
N HIS A 33 3.00 3.17 -14.31
CA HIS A 33 3.71 2.90 -15.56
C HIS A 33 3.84 1.38 -15.79
N PRO A 34 3.68 0.88 -17.04
CA PRO A 34 3.70 -0.56 -17.32
C PRO A 34 4.98 -1.29 -16.88
N TRP A 35 6.15 -0.64 -17.01
CA TRP A 35 7.44 -1.27 -16.69
C TRP A 35 7.64 -1.66 -15.21
N TRP A 36 6.86 -1.07 -14.32
CA TRP A 36 7.01 -1.26 -12.87
C TRP A 36 5.68 -1.44 -12.13
N SER A 37 4.57 -1.60 -12.86
CA SER A 37 3.22 -1.77 -12.30
C SER A 37 3.10 -2.98 -11.36
N VAL A 38 3.67 -4.12 -11.71
CA VAL A 38 3.67 -5.31 -10.84
C VAL A 38 4.70 -5.17 -9.71
N LYS A 39 5.85 -4.52 -9.99
CA LYS A 39 6.94 -4.38 -9.01
C LYS A 39 6.49 -3.57 -7.78
N VAL A 40 5.71 -2.50 -7.97
CA VAL A 40 5.24 -1.67 -6.85
C VAL A 40 4.36 -2.43 -5.86
N ILE A 41 3.61 -3.44 -6.33
CA ILE A 41 2.76 -4.27 -5.45
C ILE A 41 3.64 -4.99 -4.44
N TRP A 42 4.67 -5.69 -4.91
CA TRP A 42 5.51 -6.54 -4.05
C TRP A 42 6.47 -5.73 -3.18
N ILE A 43 7.02 -4.64 -3.72
CA ILE A 43 7.83 -3.69 -2.93
C ILE A 43 6.95 -3.06 -1.83
N GLY A 44 5.78 -2.54 -2.23
CA GLY A 44 4.83 -1.93 -1.31
C GLY A 44 4.36 -2.90 -0.25
N LEU A 45 3.95 -4.12 -0.61
CA LEU A 45 3.52 -5.16 0.34
C LEU A 45 4.59 -5.46 1.39
N THR A 46 5.85 -5.58 0.98
CA THR A 46 6.98 -5.82 1.90
C THR A 46 7.16 -4.65 2.87
N ILE A 47 7.11 -3.41 2.38
CA ILE A 47 7.19 -2.20 3.21
C ILE A 47 5.99 -2.10 4.15
N GLY A 48 4.79 -2.34 3.65
CA GLY A 48 3.53 -2.27 4.39
C GLY A 48 3.47 -3.27 5.55
N LEU A 49 4.00 -4.48 5.35
CA LEU A 49 4.18 -5.46 6.42
C LEU A 49 5.10 -4.93 7.54
N GLY A 50 6.23 -4.32 7.16
CA GLY A 50 7.14 -3.68 8.12
C GLY A 50 6.47 -2.54 8.90
N ILE A 51 5.77 -1.64 8.21
CA ILE A 51 5.05 -0.52 8.83
C ILE A 51 3.95 -1.02 9.78
N PHE A 52 3.17 -2.02 9.37
CA PHE A 52 2.17 -2.65 10.24
C PHE A 52 2.81 -3.27 11.48
N ALA A 53 3.91 -4.01 11.32
CA ALA A 53 4.63 -4.64 12.42
C ALA A 53 5.16 -3.61 13.43
N ILE A 54 5.72 -2.49 12.95
CA ILE A 54 6.15 -1.36 13.80
C ILE A 54 4.97 -0.79 14.57
N GLY A 55 3.83 -0.52 13.90
CA GLY A 55 2.62 -0.02 14.57
C GLY A 55 2.06 -1.00 15.61
N ALA A 56 2.19 -2.30 15.38
CA ALA A 56 1.84 -3.34 16.34
C ALA A 56 2.80 -3.38 17.54
N ALA A 57 4.11 -3.29 17.30
CA ALA A 57 5.13 -3.26 18.35
C ALA A 57 4.98 -2.04 19.26
N LEU A 58 4.63 -0.89 18.69
CA LEU A 58 4.31 0.35 19.42
C LEU A 58 2.92 0.32 20.09
N LYS A 59 2.19 -0.79 20.01
CA LYS A 59 0.86 -0.98 20.60
C LYS A 59 -0.15 0.09 20.17
N LEU A 60 0.01 0.66 18.97
CA LEU A 60 -0.93 1.65 18.44
C LEU A 60 -2.31 1.00 18.26
N SER A 61 -3.36 1.80 18.46
CA SER A 61 -4.75 1.35 18.28
C SER A 61 -5.00 0.88 16.84
N GLY A 62 -5.69 -0.26 16.68
CA GLY A 62 -6.09 -0.76 15.37
C GLY A 62 -6.94 0.24 14.60
N ARG A 63 -7.81 0.98 15.30
CA ARG A 63 -8.66 2.02 14.69
C ARG A 63 -7.81 3.17 14.13
N VAL A 64 -6.91 3.68 14.95
CA VAL A 64 -6.04 4.81 14.58
C VAL A 64 -5.15 4.44 13.40
N THR A 65 -4.52 3.27 13.45
CA THR A 65 -3.65 2.81 12.36
C THR A 65 -4.42 2.51 11.08
N SER A 66 -5.61 1.89 11.17
CA SER A 66 -6.45 1.60 10.00
C SER A 66 -6.90 2.89 9.29
N VAL A 67 -7.40 3.88 10.04
CA VAL A 67 -7.78 5.19 9.48
C VAL A 67 -6.57 5.91 8.93
N GLY A 68 -5.47 5.98 9.69
CA GLY A 68 -4.24 6.67 9.29
C GLY A 68 -3.66 6.12 7.99
N PHE A 69 -3.51 4.79 7.87
CA PHE A 69 -3.00 4.17 6.64
C PHE A 69 -3.97 4.30 5.47
N SER A 70 -5.29 4.32 5.71
CA SER A 70 -6.26 4.58 4.64
C SER A 70 -6.11 6.00 4.08
N VAL A 71 -5.95 7.00 4.96
CA VAL A 71 -5.69 8.39 4.56
C VAL A 71 -4.36 8.51 3.80
N LEU A 72 -3.30 7.86 4.30
CA LEU A 72 -1.98 7.86 3.65
C LEU A 72 -1.99 7.14 2.29
N THR A 73 -2.83 6.12 2.12
CA THR A 73 -3.05 5.46 0.82
C THR A 73 -3.60 6.46 -0.19
N ILE A 74 -4.67 7.19 0.17
CA ILE A 74 -5.29 8.19 -0.69
C ILE A 74 -4.32 9.32 -1.01
N ALA A 75 -3.61 9.84 0.00
CA ALA A 75 -2.62 10.91 -0.19
C ALA A 75 -1.48 10.47 -1.12
N SER A 76 -0.97 9.25 -0.95
CA SER A 76 0.10 8.70 -1.79
C SER A 76 -0.35 8.47 -3.22
N TYR A 77 -1.60 8.02 -3.42
CA TYR A 77 -2.19 7.88 -4.76
C TYR A 77 -2.36 9.24 -5.44
N ALA A 78 -2.76 10.26 -4.71
CA ALA A 78 -2.84 11.63 -5.21
C ALA A 78 -1.45 12.15 -5.64
N VAL A 79 -0.41 11.93 -4.82
CA VAL A 79 0.98 12.28 -5.17
C VAL A 79 1.43 11.55 -6.44
N ALA A 80 1.16 10.24 -6.54
CA ALA A 80 1.48 9.46 -7.73
C ALA A 80 0.81 10.00 -9.00
N THR A 81 -0.45 10.40 -8.88
CA THR A 81 -1.25 10.95 -9.97
C THR A 81 -0.74 12.33 -10.39
N LEU A 82 -0.42 13.21 -9.44
CA LEU A 82 0.19 14.51 -9.72
C LEU A 82 1.55 14.37 -10.39
N GLY A 83 2.39 13.45 -9.89
CA GLY A 83 3.69 13.11 -10.48
C GLY A 83 3.55 12.65 -11.93
N LYS A 84 2.65 11.69 -12.19
CA LYS A 84 2.36 11.20 -13.55
C LYS A 84 2.00 12.35 -14.50
N THR A 85 1.07 13.21 -14.11
CA THR A 85 0.57 14.29 -14.97
C THR A 85 1.66 15.30 -15.28
N ARG A 86 2.46 15.70 -14.29
CA ARG A 86 3.60 16.63 -14.49
C ARG A 86 4.73 16.00 -15.31
N PHE A 87 5.03 14.74 -15.07
CA PHE A 87 6.04 14.01 -15.83
C PHE A 87 5.66 13.89 -17.29
N ALA A 88 4.40 13.57 -17.58
CA ALA A 88 3.89 13.53 -18.95
C ALA A 88 3.86 14.92 -19.61
N ALA A 89 3.42 15.96 -18.89
CA ALA A 89 3.36 17.33 -19.40
C ALA A 89 4.74 17.93 -19.69
N SER A 90 5.77 17.48 -18.98
CA SER A 90 7.17 17.86 -19.22
C SER A 90 7.89 16.99 -20.25
N TYR A 91 7.17 16.12 -20.97
CA TYR A 91 7.77 15.15 -21.92
C TYR A 91 8.88 14.30 -21.27
N ALA A 92 8.67 13.88 -20.02
CA ALA A 92 9.59 13.10 -19.20
C ALA A 92 10.86 13.84 -18.72
N GLU A 93 10.92 15.17 -18.84
CA GLU A 93 12.08 15.96 -18.38
C GLU A 93 12.02 16.27 -16.87
N ASP A 94 10.83 16.34 -16.25
CA ASP A 94 10.71 16.59 -14.80
C ASP A 94 10.99 15.32 -13.99
N ALA A 95 12.27 15.07 -13.68
CA ALA A 95 12.69 13.92 -12.90
C ALA A 95 12.02 13.82 -11.51
N ILE A 96 11.71 14.96 -10.88
CA ILE A 96 11.03 14.98 -9.57
C ILE A 96 9.60 14.47 -9.72
N ALA A 97 8.89 14.90 -10.75
CA ALA A 97 7.56 14.37 -11.07
C ALA A 97 7.59 12.87 -11.37
N GLY A 98 8.62 12.39 -12.07
CA GLY A 98 8.85 10.96 -12.29
C GLY A 98 9.04 10.19 -10.98
N GLN A 99 9.82 10.74 -10.04
CA GLN A 99 10.01 10.17 -8.70
C GLN A 99 8.71 10.19 -7.87
N MET A 100 7.93 11.28 -7.91
CA MET A 100 6.63 11.35 -7.26
C MET A 100 5.68 10.26 -7.78
N TRP A 101 5.68 10.02 -9.10
CA TRP A 101 4.93 8.94 -9.70
C TRP A 101 5.39 7.58 -9.18
N TYR A 102 6.71 7.32 -9.23
CA TYR A 102 7.32 6.05 -8.81
C TYR A 102 7.09 5.72 -7.34
N PHE A 103 7.58 6.59 -6.46
CA PHE A 103 7.50 6.38 -5.02
C PHE A 103 6.08 6.54 -4.49
N GLY A 104 5.24 7.36 -5.12
CA GLY A 104 3.83 7.48 -4.77
C GLY A 104 3.07 6.17 -4.95
N TRP A 105 3.35 5.42 -6.01
CA TRP A 105 2.75 4.09 -6.23
C TRP A 105 3.27 3.04 -5.25
N ILE A 106 4.58 3.04 -4.94
CA ILE A 106 5.13 2.16 -3.90
C ILE A 106 4.45 2.45 -2.55
N ALA A 107 4.34 3.73 -2.19
CA ALA A 107 3.70 4.15 -0.95
C ALA A 107 2.20 3.82 -0.93
N THR A 108 1.50 3.98 -2.06
CA THR A 108 0.09 3.57 -2.20
C THR A 108 -0.08 2.09 -1.88
N CYS A 109 0.73 1.21 -2.49
CA CYS A 109 0.68 -0.22 -2.23
C CYS A 109 1.08 -0.56 -0.77
N ALA A 110 2.08 0.12 -0.21
CA ALA A 110 2.51 -0.09 1.16
C ALA A 110 1.44 0.28 2.19
N PHE A 111 0.84 1.46 2.07
CA PHE A 111 -0.21 1.90 2.98
C PHE A 111 -1.50 1.12 2.77
N THR A 112 -1.81 0.66 1.56
CA THR A 112 -2.94 -0.25 1.32
C THR A 112 -2.76 -1.55 2.09
N ALA A 113 -1.58 -2.18 1.99
CA ALA A 113 -1.29 -3.42 2.70
C ALA A 113 -1.36 -3.22 4.23
N ALA A 114 -0.77 -2.14 4.74
CA ALA A 114 -0.83 -1.81 6.16
C ALA A 114 -2.26 -1.51 6.64
N ALA A 115 -3.07 -0.80 5.83
CA ALA A 115 -4.46 -0.49 6.14
C ALA A 115 -5.33 -1.76 6.25
N LEU A 116 -5.17 -2.70 5.30
CA LEU A 116 -5.90 -3.97 5.30
C LEU A 116 -5.58 -4.78 6.58
N LEU A 117 -4.31 -4.93 6.93
CA LEU A 117 -3.90 -5.64 8.15
C LEU A 117 -4.38 -4.94 9.42
N SER A 118 -4.27 -3.61 9.47
CA SER A 118 -4.78 -2.82 10.60
C SER A 118 -6.30 -2.93 10.75
N LEU A 119 -7.05 -3.06 9.65
CA LEU A 119 -8.50 -3.28 9.69
C LEU A 119 -8.85 -4.62 10.33
N PHE A 120 -8.14 -5.70 9.97
CA PHE A 120 -8.30 -7.01 10.61
C PHE A 120 -7.96 -6.95 12.11
N ARG A 121 -6.87 -6.28 12.47
CA ARG A 121 -6.47 -6.10 13.86
C ARG A 121 -7.50 -5.30 14.65
N TYR A 122 -8.06 -4.23 14.07
CA TYR A 122 -9.15 -3.46 14.68
C TYR A 122 -10.36 -4.36 14.94
N TRP A 123 -10.79 -5.14 13.96
CA TRP A 123 -11.93 -6.04 14.13
C TRP A 123 -11.70 -7.10 15.24
N GLN A 124 -10.49 -7.65 15.35
CA GLN A 124 -10.12 -8.59 16.42
C GLN A 124 -10.12 -7.94 17.81
N GLN A 125 -9.84 -6.64 17.91
CA GLN A 125 -9.82 -5.91 19.19
C GLN A 125 -11.22 -5.54 19.70
N ASN A 126 -12.25 -5.57 18.85
CA ASN A 126 -13.62 -5.19 19.22
C ASN A 126 -14.59 -6.39 19.22
N ARG A 127 -14.06 -7.62 19.23
CA ARG A 127 -14.80 -8.86 19.47
C ARG A 127 -14.49 -9.36 20.87
#